data_AF-A0A1E3Y2S2-F1
#
_entry.id   AF-A0A1E3Y2S2-F1
#
_cell.length_a   1.000
_cell.length_b   1.000
_cell.length_c   1.000
_cell.angle_alpha   90.00
_cell.angle_beta   90.00
_cell.angle_gamma   90.00
#
_symmetry.space_group_name_H-M   'P 1'
#
loop_
_entity.id
_entity.type
_entity.pdbx_description
1 polymer ?
#
loop_
_entity_poly.entity_id
_entity_poly.type
_entity_poly.pdbx_seq_one_letter_code
_entity_poly.pdbx_strand_id
1 'polypeptide(L)'
;MTSPVSLTEIPQNNLYQKGDVFVLFGELFGRGYVTGLLDQAKKAGMEIIGITVGRRDENNKLRPLTDEELAQAEANLGGRIINIPAMAGFDLDAPEGEKTPTDLLASLTLENWETEKLDWAHIEKCRQVGVKRFQDAVAKIMAELEGMIADGKNVHFAHTMAGGIPKAKVFLVLANRIYKGRGARHMSSQVLLDSDLGKLILQNFDEVSANTFRHLIEGSAAIRARIEKSGGQVRYSAYGYHGTGILIGDEYRWQTYTNYTQGYAKMKLEAIAEEAYASGIKATVFNCPEIRTNSSDVFAGIELPLLPLLKALKKENPGARAEKIWADCEALLVEGATVNDVLQKIADFQASDVMIPFYDFNNWPMPNSQGQSDITIGTSQEIAQMHKDGKALISDYLSVLVVEATGALIFGEMANPSAPVLWLNHDMVARQINKAA
;
A
#
# COMPACT_ATOMS: atom_id res chain seq x y z
N MET A 1 16.71 -1.05 -9.94
CA MET A 1 16.45 -2.49 -10.22
C MET A 1 15.95 -2.67 -11.65
N THR A 2 16.30 -3.76 -12.36
CA THR A 2 15.83 -4.04 -13.75
C THR A 2 14.94 -5.29 -13.87
N SER A 3 14.73 -6.00 -12.76
CA SER A 3 13.84 -7.16 -12.65
C SER A 3 13.43 -7.39 -11.19
N PRO A 4 12.24 -7.94 -10.89
CA PRO A 4 11.79 -8.18 -9.51
C PRO A 4 12.76 -9.03 -8.69
N VAL A 5 12.96 -8.69 -7.42
CA VAL A 5 13.71 -9.50 -6.44
C VAL A 5 12.72 -10.26 -5.56
N SER A 6 12.51 -11.54 -5.85
CA SER A 6 11.48 -12.35 -5.17
C SER A 6 11.99 -12.91 -3.84
N LEU A 7 11.10 -12.96 -2.84
CA LEU A 7 11.32 -13.78 -1.65
C LEU A 7 11.19 -15.27 -2.04
N THR A 8 12.22 -16.07 -1.79
CA THR A 8 12.31 -17.46 -2.32
C THR A 8 12.12 -18.55 -1.27
N GLU A 9 12.22 -18.21 0.01
CA GLU A 9 12.03 -19.13 1.15
C GLU A 9 10.97 -18.61 2.11
N ILE A 10 10.29 -19.50 2.83
CA ILE A 10 9.35 -19.11 3.88
C ILE A 10 10.15 -18.74 5.13
N PRO A 11 10.20 -17.45 5.53
CA PRO A 11 10.97 -17.03 6.68
C PRO A 11 10.24 -17.42 7.97
N GLN A 12 10.97 -17.48 9.08
CA GLN A 12 10.43 -17.75 10.41
C GLN A 12 10.87 -16.66 11.36
N ASN A 13 9.97 -16.19 12.23
CA ASN A 13 10.37 -15.27 13.28
C ASN A 13 11.28 -16.00 14.28
N ASN A 14 12.52 -15.52 14.40
CA ASN A 14 13.48 -15.93 15.41
C ASN A 14 14.07 -14.72 16.17
N LEU A 15 13.52 -13.52 15.96
CA LEU A 15 14.01 -12.27 16.53
C LEU A 15 13.08 -11.74 17.62
N TYR A 16 11.80 -11.55 17.27
CA TYR A 16 10.86 -10.85 18.14
C TYR A 16 10.24 -11.76 19.19
N GLN A 17 10.17 -11.25 20.41
CA GLN A 17 9.63 -11.94 21.58
C GLN A 17 8.84 -10.99 22.48
N LYS A 18 8.32 -11.53 23.59
CA LYS A 18 7.54 -10.77 24.55
C LYS A 18 8.30 -9.55 25.08
N GLY A 19 7.67 -8.38 25.03
CA GLY A 19 8.22 -7.11 25.49
C GLY A 19 9.17 -6.43 24.49
N ASP A 20 9.37 -6.98 23.30
CA ASP A 20 9.85 -6.19 22.15
C ASP A 20 8.74 -5.26 21.66
N VAL A 21 9.08 -4.22 20.92
CA VAL A 21 8.13 -3.13 20.59
C VAL A 21 7.82 -3.10 19.10
N PHE A 22 6.54 -3.13 18.75
CA PHE A 22 6.06 -2.91 17.39
C PHE A 22 5.44 -1.51 17.30
N VAL A 23 5.94 -0.71 16.35
CA VAL A 23 5.50 0.66 16.13
C VAL A 23 4.81 0.76 14.78
N LEU A 24 3.49 0.96 14.79
CA LEU A 24 2.73 1.28 13.59
C LEU A 24 2.95 2.74 13.20
N PHE A 25 3.75 2.98 12.17
CA PHE A 25 3.98 4.31 11.60
C PHE A 25 3.00 4.58 10.45
N GLY A 26 1.78 4.88 10.87
CA GLY A 26 0.58 5.11 10.07
C GLY A 26 -0.64 4.94 10.98
N GLU A 27 -1.84 5.08 10.44
CA GLU A 27 -3.08 4.87 11.21
C GLU A 27 -3.86 3.69 10.62
N LEU A 28 -4.36 2.83 11.50
CA LEU A 28 -5.09 1.62 11.11
C LEU A 28 -6.54 1.98 10.76
N PHE A 29 -6.89 1.89 9.47
CA PHE A 29 -8.26 2.07 8.98
C PHE A 29 -8.80 0.78 8.37
N GLY A 30 -9.84 0.21 8.98
CA GLY A 30 -10.49 -1.00 8.48
C GLY A 30 -9.53 -2.19 8.36
N ARG A 31 -9.77 -3.06 7.37
CA ARG A 31 -8.89 -4.19 7.04
C ARG A 31 -7.98 -3.81 5.87
N GLY A 32 -6.70 -3.65 6.16
CA GLY A 32 -5.65 -3.42 5.16
C GLY A 32 -4.45 -4.31 5.48
N TYR A 33 -3.44 -4.33 4.60
CA TYR A 33 -2.26 -5.20 4.71
C TYR A 33 -1.65 -5.30 6.11
N VAL A 34 -1.55 -4.17 6.82
CA VAL A 34 -0.90 -4.14 8.12
C VAL A 34 -1.62 -4.92 9.21
N THR A 35 -2.91 -5.26 9.06
CA THR A 35 -3.59 -6.08 10.07
C THR A 35 -2.94 -7.45 10.21
N GLY A 36 -2.53 -8.06 9.10
CA GLY A 36 -1.85 -9.35 9.13
C GLY A 36 -0.51 -9.28 9.87
N LEU A 37 0.29 -8.22 9.64
CA LEU A 37 1.56 -8.01 10.33
C LEU A 37 1.36 -7.71 11.82
N LEU A 38 0.37 -6.87 12.15
CA LEU A 38 0.02 -6.52 13.52
C LEU A 38 -0.42 -7.76 14.32
N ASP A 39 -1.16 -8.67 13.71
CA ASP A 39 -1.57 -9.93 14.34
C ASP A 39 -0.36 -10.81 14.68
N GLN A 40 0.69 -10.83 13.84
CA GLN A 40 1.92 -11.55 14.15
C GLN A 40 2.68 -10.92 15.31
N ALA A 41 2.80 -9.59 15.33
CA ALA A 41 3.42 -8.87 16.44
C ALA A 41 2.70 -9.13 17.76
N LYS A 42 1.36 -9.09 17.76
CA LYS A 42 0.53 -9.44 18.92
C LYS A 42 0.73 -10.89 19.36
N LYS A 43 0.74 -11.84 18.42
CA LYS A 43 0.99 -13.27 18.69
C LYS A 43 2.38 -13.51 19.31
N ALA A 44 3.39 -12.74 18.90
CA ALA A 44 4.73 -12.78 19.49
C ALA A 44 4.83 -12.12 20.88
N GLY A 45 3.76 -11.47 21.36
CA GLY A 45 3.71 -10.79 22.65
C GLY A 45 4.42 -9.45 22.67
N MET A 46 4.60 -8.82 21.49
CA MET A 46 5.19 -7.49 21.39
C MET A 46 4.24 -6.43 21.97
N GLU A 47 4.82 -5.36 22.51
CA GLU A 47 4.09 -4.16 22.88
C GLU A 47 3.74 -3.37 21.62
N ILE A 48 2.45 -3.09 21.44
CA ILE A 48 1.94 -2.39 20.26
C ILE A 48 1.81 -0.91 20.57
N ILE A 49 2.50 -0.09 19.78
CA ILE A 49 2.42 1.37 19.81
C ILE A 49 2.08 1.86 18.40
N GLY A 50 1.21 2.85 18.30
CA GLY A 50 0.85 3.49 17.04
C GLY A 50 0.99 5.01 17.11
N ILE A 51 0.87 5.63 15.95
CA ILE A 51 0.72 7.08 15.81
C ILE A 51 -0.67 7.40 15.29
N THR A 52 -1.02 8.68 15.28
CA THR A 52 -2.24 9.17 14.62
C THR A 52 -1.90 10.21 13.56
N VAL A 53 -2.69 10.24 12.49
CA VAL A 53 -2.65 11.37 11.55
C VAL A 53 -3.38 12.61 12.10
N GLY A 54 -4.04 12.48 13.25
CA GLY A 54 -4.91 13.50 13.83
C GLY A 54 -6.21 13.67 13.05
N ARG A 55 -6.92 14.76 13.30
CA ARG A 55 -8.16 15.13 12.60
C ARG A 55 -8.10 16.59 12.21
N ARG A 56 -9.06 17.03 11.39
CA ARG A 56 -9.25 18.46 11.12
C ARG A 56 -10.49 18.97 11.84
N ASP A 57 -10.41 20.18 12.36
CA ASP A 57 -11.56 20.89 12.93
C ASP A 57 -12.45 21.50 11.83
N GLU A 58 -13.51 22.19 12.24
CA GLU A 58 -14.44 22.90 11.34
C GLU A 58 -13.77 23.99 10.48
N ASN A 59 -12.63 24.51 10.92
CA ASN A 59 -11.82 25.49 10.19
C ASN A 59 -10.71 24.83 9.38
N ASN A 60 -10.78 23.52 9.20
CA ASN A 60 -9.80 22.70 8.47
C ASN A 60 -8.39 22.72 9.08
N LYS A 61 -8.23 23.08 10.36
CA LYS A 61 -6.94 23.05 11.07
C LYS A 61 -6.68 21.66 11.64
N LEU A 62 -5.43 21.21 11.53
CA LEU A 62 -4.98 19.93 12.06
C LEU A 62 -4.98 19.95 13.60
N ARG A 63 -5.57 18.94 14.22
CA ARG A 63 -5.68 18.78 15.68
C ARG A 63 -5.40 17.34 16.13
N PRO A 64 -4.97 17.13 17.39
CA PRO A 64 -4.93 15.81 18.00
C PRO A 64 -6.32 15.17 18.08
N LEU A 65 -6.33 13.86 18.35
CA LEU A 65 -7.55 13.15 18.72
C LEU A 65 -8.08 13.67 20.05
N THR A 66 -9.40 13.75 20.16
CA THR A 66 -10.09 13.86 21.45
C THR A 66 -9.93 12.56 22.25
N ASP A 67 -10.23 12.58 23.55
CA ASP A 67 -10.12 11.39 24.39
C ASP A 67 -10.97 10.21 23.88
N GLU A 68 -12.17 10.49 23.35
CA GLU A 68 -13.05 9.48 22.76
C GLU A 68 -12.47 8.90 21.46
N GLU A 69 -11.99 9.77 20.56
CA GLU A 69 -11.33 9.34 19.31
C GLU A 69 -10.07 8.52 19.61
N LEU A 70 -9.28 8.93 20.61
CA LEU A 70 -8.07 8.23 21.04
C LEU A 70 -8.40 6.86 21.62
N ALA A 71 -9.35 6.77 22.55
CA ALA A 71 -9.76 5.48 23.13
C ALA A 71 -10.27 4.50 22.06
N GLN A 72 -11.05 4.99 21.09
CA GLN A 72 -11.53 4.17 19.97
C GLN A 72 -10.39 3.72 19.06
N ALA A 73 -9.41 4.59 18.79
CA ALA A 73 -8.26 4.27 17.96
C ALA A 73 -7.32 3.27 18.65
N GLU A 74 -7.07 3.42 19.95
CA GLU A 74 -6.28 2.49 20.77
C GLU A 74 -6.96 1.11 20.87
N ALA A 75 -8.28 1.07 21.04
CA ALA A 75 -9.05 -0.17 21.04
C ALA A 75 -8.96 -0.89 19.68
N ASN A 76 -9.02 -0.15 18.57
CA ASN A 76 -8.89 -0.71 17.23
C ASN A 76 -7.47 -1.24 16.96
N LEU A 77 -6.44 -0.50 17.41
CA LEU A 77 -5.05 -0.92 17.30
C LEU A 77 -4.75 -2.12 18.22
N GLY A 78 -5.36 -2.18 19.39
CA GLY A 78 -4.98 -3.10 20.47
C GLY A 78 -3.63 -2.72 21.08
N GLY A 79 -3.38 -1.42 21.25
CA GLY A 79 -2.11 -0.85 21.69
C GLY A 79 -2.24 0.64 21.99
N ARG A 80 -1.17 1.25 22.51
CA ARG A 80 -1.15 2.69 22.82
C ARG A 80 -0.99 3.53 21.56
N ILE A 81 -1.56 4.73 21.53
CA ILE A 81 -1.36 5.70 20.45
C ILE A 81 -0.70 6.96 21.00
N ILE A 82 0.39 7.37 20.36
CA ILE A 82 1.01 8.67 20.60
C ILE A 82 0.15 9.73 19.90
N ASN A 83 -0.56 10.56 20.69
CA ASN A 83 -1.58 11.49 20.20
C ASN A 83 -0.99 12.81 19.65
N ILE A 84 -0.05 12.69 18.72
CA ILE A 84 0.56 13.80 17.99
C ILE A 84 0.17 13.68 16.51
N PRO A 85 -0.50 14.69 15.91
CA PRO A 85 -0.92 14.65 14.51
C PRO A 85 0.25 14.58 13.52
N ALA A 86 0.50 13.40 12.97
CA ALA A 86 1.47 13.18 11.90
C ALA A 86 0.77 13.03 10.54
N MET A 87 -0.01 14.05 10.14
CA MET A 87 -0.59 14.09 8.79
C MET A 87 0.51 14.34 7.76
N ALA A 88 0.78 13.37 6.89
CA ALA A 88 1.73 13.55 5.80
C ALA A 88 1.16 14.40 4.66
N GLY A 89 2.02 14.79 3.71
CA GLY A 89 1.64 15.63 2.57
C GLY A 89 1.58 17.11 2.91
N PHE A 90 1.31 17.92 1.89
CA PHE A 90 1.35 19.38 1.97
C PHE A 90 0.18 20.07 1.25
N ASP A 91 -0.79 19.32 0.74
CA ASP A 91 -1.91 19.84 -0.04
C ASP A 91 -2.79 20.84 0.72
N LEU A 92 -2.69 20.85 2.05
CA LEU A 92 -3.42 21.72 2.97
C LEU A 92 -2.48 22.49 3.91
N ASP A 93 -1.23 22.67 3.51
CA ASP A 93 -0.24 23.48 4.22
C ASP A 93 0.07 24.75 3.41
N ALA A 94 0.34 25.85 4.11
CA ALA A 94 0.72 27.14 3.52
C ALA A 94 1.43 28.00 4.57
N PRO A 95 2.22 29.01 4.16
CA PRO A 95 2.58 30.11 5.03
C PRO A 95 1.34 30.76 5.65
N GLU A 96 1.49 31.36 6.83
CA GLU A 96 0.37 31.97 7.56
C GLU A 96 -0.35 33.04 6.73
N GLY A 97 -1.67 32.90 6.58
CA GLY A 97 -2.51 33.81 5.80
C GLY A 97 -2.48 33.61 4.29
N GLU A 98 -1.67 32.68 3.77
CA GLU A 98 -1.58 32.38 2.35
C GLU A 98 -2.47 31.18 1.94
N LYS A 99 -2.70 31.03 0.64
CA LYS A 99 -3.53 29.94 0.07
C LYS A 99 -2.79 28.59 0.13
N THR A 100 -3.49 27.52 0.46
CA THR A 100 -2.96 26.15 0.34
C THR A 100 -2.96 25.68 -1.13
N PRO A 101 -2.20 24.62 -1.50
CA PRO A 101 -2.31 24.01 -2.82
C PRO A 101 -3.76 23.63 -3.17
N THR A 102 -4.53 23.09 -2.21
CA THR A 102 -5.95 22.76 -2.43
C THR A 102 -6.78 24.01 -2.76
N ASP A 103 -6.51 25.16 -2.15
CA ASP A 103 -7.19 26.41 -2.48
C ASP A 103 -6.87 26.89 -3.90
N LEU A 104 -5.64 26.64 -4.39
CA LEU A 104 -5.26 26.92 -5.78
C LEU A 104 -6.03 26.02 -6.77
N LEU A 105 -6.37 24.80 -6.36
CA LEU A 105 -7.14 23.87 -7.18
C LEU A 105 -8.64 24.19 -7.24
N ALA A 106 -9.15 25.07 -6.36
CA ALA A 106 -10.58 25.37 -6.27
C ALA A 106 -11.14 26.08 -7.51
N SER A 107 -10.29 26.75 -8.30
CA SER A 107 -10.67 27.39 -9.57
C SER A 107 -10.67 26.45 -10.77
N LEU A 108 -10.19 25.22 -10.62
CA LEU A 108 -10.17 24.25 -11.72
C LEU A 108 -11.58 23.70 -11.98
N THR A 109 -11.93 23.63 -13.26
CA THR A 109 -13.17 23.09 -13.80
C THR A 109 -12.86 21.95 -14.78
N LEU A 110 -13.88 21.25 -15.27
CA LEU A 110 -13.69 20.18 -16.27
C LEU A 110 -13.19 20.72 -17.61
N GLU A 111 -13.39 22.00 -17.87
CA GLU A 111 -13.02 22.68 -19.11
C GLU A 111 -11.58 23.21 -19.11
N ASN A 112 -11.00 23.52 -17.94
CA ASN A 112 -9.71 24.21 -17.87
C ASN A 112 -8.59 23.47 -17.13
N TRP A 113 -8.89 22.40 -16.38
CA TRP A 113 -7.91 21.70 -15.52
C TRP A 113 -6.65 21.21 -16.27
N GLU A 114 -6.78 20.90 -17.56
CA GLU A 114 -5.68 20.40 -18.39
C GLU A 114 -4.68 21.51 -18.75
N THR A 115 -5.17 22.74 -18.93
CA THR A 115 -4.39 23.87 -19.46
C THR A 115 -3.98 24.88 -18.41
N GLU A 116 -4.76 25.04 -17.33
CA GLU A 116 -4.46 25.96 -16.23
C GLU A 116 -3.10 25.66 -15.60
N LYS A 117 -2.40 26.73 -15.23
CA LYS A 117 -1.06 26.66 -14.65
C LYS A 117 -1.09 27.02 -13.17
N LEU A 118 -0.29 26.30 -12.40
CA LEU A 118 -0.16 26.53 -10.97
C LEU A 118 1.07 27.41 -10.68
N ASP A 119 0.98 28.21 -9.61
CA ASP A 119 2.14 28.93 -9.09
C ASP A 119 3.07 27.96 -8.35
N TRP A 120 4.05 27.43 -9.09
CA TRP A 120 5.02 26.47 -8.56
C TRP A 120 5.94 27.04 -7.49
N ALA A 121 6.23 28.35 -7.52
CA ALA A 121 7.04 28.97 -6.48
C ALA A 121 6.26 29.02 -5.15
N HIS A 122 4.97 29.29 -5.22
CA HIS A 122 4.09 29.24 -4.05
C HIS A 122 3.85 27.82 -3.55
N ILE A 123 3.63 26.86 -4.45
CA ILE A 123 3.52 25.43 -4.11
C ILE A 123 4.76 24.94 -3.36
N GLU A 124 5.96 25.35 -3.78
CA GLU A 124 7.19 24.96 -3.10
C GLU A 124 7.26 25.48 -1.65
N LYS A 125 6.83 26.71 -1.40
CA LYS A 125 6.72 27.25 -0.03
C LYS A 125 5.76 26.42 0.81
N CYS A 126 4.60 26.07 0.25
CA CYS A 126 3.60 25.22 0.91
C CYS A 126 4.18 23.85 1.25
N ARG A 127 4.90 23.24 0.31
CA ARG A 127 5.60 21.96 0.51
C ARG A 127 6.61 22.04 1.65
N GLN A 128 7.43 23.08 1.69
CA GLN A 128 8.41 23.26 2.77
C GLN A 128 7.75 23.39 4.14
N VAL A 129 6.62 24.11 4.24
CA VAL A 129 5.83 24.19 5.48
C VAL A 129 5.30 22.82 5.89
N GLY A 130 4.70 22.06 4.96
CA GLY A 130 4.16 20.73 5.23
C GLY A 130 5.23 19.72 5.64
N VAL A 131 6.37 19.69 4.94
CA VAL A 131 7.53 18.84 5.28
C VAL A 131 8.06 19.17 6.67
N LYS A 132 8.27 20.46 6.97
CA LYS A 132 8.72 20.89 8.30
C LYS A 132 7.73 20.49 9.39
N ARG A 133 6.42 20.72 9.18
CA ARG A 133 5.37 20.31 10.12
C ARG A 133 5.43 18.82 10.40
N PHE A 134 5.59 17.98 9.37
CA PHE A 134 5.69 16.54 9.52
C PHE A 134 6.95 16.13 10.28
N GLN A 135 8.11 16.69 9.94
CA GLN A 135 9.38 16.43 10.66
C GLN A 135 9.30 16.83 12.14
N ASP A 136 8.71 17.99 12.45
CA ASP A 136 8.49 18.44 13.82
C ASP A 136 7.56 17.49 14.59
N ALA A 137 6.52 16.95 13.93
CA ALA A 137 5.63 15.95 14.53
C ALA A 137 6.37 14.63 14.79
N VAL A 138 7.15 14.14 13.82
CA VAL A 138 7.98 12.94 13.98
C VAL A 138 8.96 13.10 15.14
N ALA A 139 9.63 14.25 15.26
CA ALA A 139 10.55 14.51 16.36
C ALA A 139 9.85 14.41 17.73
N LYS A 140 8.64 14.97 17.87
CA LYS A 140 7.85 14.87 19.11
C LYS A 140 7.40 13.43 19.38
N ILE A 141 6.96 12.71 18.35
CA ILE A 141 6.57 11.30 18.46
C ILE A 141 7.76 10.46 18.95
N MET A 142 8.94 10.64 18.35
CA MET A 142 10.13 9.89 18.73
C MET A 142 10.61 10.25 20.14
N ALA A 143 10.43 11.50 20.58
CA ALA A 143 10.73 11.91 21.96
C ALA A 143 9.81 11.22 22.98
N GLU A 144 8.51 11.07 22.69
CA GLU A 144 7.60 10.31 23.55
C GLU A 144 7.89 8.80 23.50
N LEU A 145 8.15 8.27 22.31
CA LEU A 145 8.43 6.85 22.08
C LEU A 145 9.72 6.38 22.77
N GLU A 146 10.74 7.24 22.88
CA GLU A 146 12.01 6.93 23.55
C GLU A 146 11.81 6.39 24.96
N GLY A 147 10.87 6.97 25.73
CA GLY A 147 10.53 6.52 27.08
C GLY A 147 9.68 5.24 27.16
N MET A 148 9.23 4.72 26.01
CA MET A 148 8.38 3.53 25.92
C MET A 148 9.16 2.27 25.49
N ILE A 149 10.45 2.42 25.13
CA ILE A 149 11.27 1.31 24.64
C ILE A 149 12.44 1.10 25.61
N ALA A 150 12.39 0.01 26.38
CA ALA A 150 13.46 -0.37 27.29
C ALA A 150 14.74 -0.78 26.53
N ASP A 151 15.90 -0.59 27.17
CA ASP A 151 17.20 -1.04 26.64
C ASP A 151 17.21 -2.55 26.38
N GLY A 152 17.93 -2.97 25.33
CA GLY A 152 18.05 -4.38 24.92
C GLY A 152 16.82 -4.98 24.26
N LYS A 153 15.71 -4.22 24.10
CA LYS A 153 14.52 -4.68 23.38
C LYS A 153 14.65 -4.49 21.88
N ASN A 154 14.05 -5.38 21.11
CA ASN A 154 13.96 -5.21 19.67
C ASN A 154 12.82 -4.26 19.31
N VAL A 155 12.96 -3.55 18.19
CA VAL A 155 11.96 -2.59 17.71
C VAL A 155 11.66 -2.82 16.24
N HIS A 156 10.38 -2.99 15.92
CA HIS A 156 9.89 -3.07 14.54
C HIS A 156 9.05 -1.84 14.22
N PHE A 157 9.58 -0.94 13.39
CA PHE A 157 8.83 0.15 12.80
C PHE A 157 8.15 -0.31 11.50
N ALA A 158 6.82 -0.37 11.50
CA ALA A 158 6.03 -0.73 10.32
C ALA A 158 5.39 0.53 9.70
N HIS A 159 5.94 0.97 8.58
CA HIS A 159 5.44 2.10 7.80
C HIS A 159 4.29 1.69 6.88
N THR A 160 3.20 2.44 6.94
CA THR A 160 1.99 2.18 6.14
C THR A 160 1.42 3.41 5.45
N MET A 161 2.14 4.53 5.46
CA MET A 161 1.64 5.76 4.84
C MET A 161 1.66 5.63 3.32
N ALA A 162 0.50 5.86 2.70
CA ALA A 162 0.36 5.99 1.25
C ALA A 162 -0.86 6.86 0.95
N GLY A 163 -0.75 7.73 -0.06
CA GLY A 163 -1.83 8.67 -0.38
C GLY A 163 -1.30 9.97 -0.98
N GLY A 164 -1.95 11.09 -0.68
CA GLY A 164 -1.57 12.41 -1.18
C GLY A 164 -2.47 12.95 -2.30
N ILE A 165 -3.66 12.37 -2.51
CA ILE A 165 -4.66 12.94 -3.41
C ILE A 165 -5.24 14.20 -2.77
N PRO A 166 -5.07 15.40 -3.37
CA PRO A 166 -5.67 16.63 -2.86
C PRO A 166 -7.19 16.57 -2.92
N LYS A 167 -7.86 17.28 -1.99
CA LYS A 167 -9.33 17.38 -1.98
C LYS A 167 -9.84 18.37 -3.04
N ALA A 168 -9.67 18.02 -4.32
CA ALA A 168 -10.15 18.81 -5.45
C ALA A 168 -11.41 18.18 -6.08
N LYS A 169 -12.48 18.96 -6.24
CA LYS A 169 -13.75 18.48 -6.82
C LYS A 169 -13.55 17.93 -8.25
N VAL A 170 -12.75 18.63 -9.06
CA VAL A 170 -12.49 18.23 -10.44
C VAL A 170 -11.81 16.85 -10.51
N PHE A 171 -10.89 16.56 -9.59
CA PHE A 171 -10.11 15.32 -9.60
C PHE A 171 -10.98 14.08 -9.46
N LEU A 172 -12.05 14.11 -8.65
CA LEU A 172 -12.94 12.95 -8.49
C LEU A 172 -13.62 12.54 -9.81
N VAL A 173 -13.96 13.52 -10.66
CA VAL A 173 -14.53 13.26 -11.98
C VAL A 173 -13.46 12.69 -12.92
N LEU A 174 -12.24 13.24 -12.88
CA LEU A 174 -11.11 12.77 -13.69
C LEU A 174 -10.73 11.34 -13.31
N ALA A 175 -10.62 11.03 -12.01
CA ALA A 175 -10.33 9.71 -11.50
C ALA A 175 -11.35 8.67 -11.99
N ASN A 176 -12.65 9.01 -12.02
CA ASN A 176 -13.66 8.10 -12.59
C ASN A 176 -13.48 7.87 -14.09
N ARG A 177 -13.05 8.88 -14.86
CA ARG A 177 -12.76 8.71 -16.30
C ARG A 177 -11.49 7.90 -16.55
N ILE A 178 -10.46 8.10 -15.74
CA ILE A 178 -9.17 7.41 -15.88
C ILE A 178 -9.28 5.95 -15.43
N TYR A 179 -9.85 5.68 -14.25
CA TYR A 179 -9.87 4.34 -13.67
C TYR A 179 -11.10 3.49 -14.04
N LYS A 180 -12.19 4.12 -14.50
CA LYS A 180 -13.47 3.43 -14.79
C LYS A 180 -14.07 3.79 -16.14
N GLY A 181 -13.41 4.65 -16.92
CA GLY A 181 -13.91 5.13 -18.20
C GLY A 181 -13.65 4.13 -19.34
N ARG A 182 -14.69 3.90 -20.14
CA ARG A 182 -14.67 3.13 -21.39
C ARG A 182 -15.29 3.92 -22.54
N GLY A 183 -14.95 3.56 -23.78
CA GLY A 183 -15.37 4.29 -24.98
C GLY A 183 -15.22 5.81 -24.83
N ALA A 184 -16.27 6.56 -25.14
CA ALA A 184 -16.28 8.03 -25.04
C ALA A 184 -15.96 8.60 -23.64
N ARG A 185 -16.04 7.79 -22.57
CA ARG A 185 -15.72 8.21 -21.20
C ARG A 185 -14.27 7.96 -20.80
N HIS A 186 -13.52 7.20 -21.59
CA HIS A 186 -12.11 6.93 -21.32
C HIS A 186 -11.29 8.22 -21.28
N MET A 187 -10.24 8.18 -20.47
CA MET A 187 -9.22 9.22 -20.38
C MET A 187 -7.90 8.52 -20.06
N SER A 188 -6.85 8.85 -20.82
CA SER A 188 -5.52 8.36 -20.49
C SER A 188 -5.00 9.06 -19.24
N SER A 189 -4.36 8.30 -18.36
CA SER A 189 -3.66 8.80 -17.17
C SER A 189 -2.58 9.79 -17.57
N GLN A 190 -1.98 9.66 -18.76
CA GLN A 190 -0.95 10.60 -19.23
C GLN A 190 -1.47 12.04 -19.33
N VAL A 191 -2.72 12.23 -19.75
CA VAL A 191 -3.35 13.57 -19.80
C VAL A 191 -3.39 14.21 -18.42
N LEU A 192 -3.66 13.42 -17.38
CA LEU A 192 -3.55 13.90 -16.00
C LEU A 192 -2.10 14.25 -15.66
N LEU A 193 -1.16 13.33 -15.90
CA LEU A 193 0.24 13.50 -15.48
C LEU A 193 0.95 14.67 -16.19
N ASP A 194 0.54 15.01 -17.41
CA ASP A 194 1.08 16.14 -18.16
C ASP A 194 0.59 17.50 -17.65
N SER A 195 -0.60 17.53 -17.02
CA SER A 195 -1.19 18.73 -16.43
C SER A 195 -0.47 19.16 -15.15
N ASP A 196 -0.62 20.44 -14.77
CA ASP A 196 -0.05 20.93 -13.51
C ASP A 196 -0.76 20.33 -12.28
N LEU A 197 -2.05 19.99 -12.39
CA LEU A 197 -2.79 19.22 -11.38
C LEU A 197 -2.12 17.86 -11.13
N GLY A 198 -1.81 17.10 -12.19
CA GLY A 198 -1.14 15.81 -12.06
C GLY A 198 0.25 15.91 -11.46
N LYS A 199 1.03 16.92 -11.86
CA LYS A 199 2.36 17.17 -11.28
C LYS A 199 2.30 17.48 -9.78
N LEU A 200 1.29 18.25 -9.33
CA LEU A 200 1.09 18.53 -7.91
C LEU A 200 0.73 17.25 -7.15
N ILE A 201 -0.16 16.42 -7.73
CA ILE A 201 -0.52 15.12 -7.16
C ILE A 201 0.72 14.22 -7.03
N LEU A 202 1.55 14.13 -8.07
CA LEU A 202 2.78 13.33 -8.02
C LEU A 202 3.76 13.83 -6.95
N GLN A 203 3.93 15.14 -6.80
CA GLN A 203 4.75 15.69 -5.70
C GLN A 203 4.19 15.31 -4.32
N ASN A 204 2.87 15.35 -4.14
CA ASN A 204 2.25 14.99 -2.87
C ASN A 204 2.28 13.47 -2.62
N PHE A 205 2.23 12.65 -3.68
CA PHE A 205 2.46 11.20 -3.59
C PHE A 205 3.88 10.89 -3.10
N ASP A 206 4.88 11.58 -3.64
CA ASP A 206 6.26 11.48 -3.17
C ASP A 206 6.39 11.80 -1.68
N GLU A 207 5.75 12.89 -1.23
CA GLU A 207 5.79 13.26 0.18
C GLU A 207 5.11 12.23 1.08
N VAL A 208 3.91 11.76 0.72
CA VAL A 208 3.12 10.85 1.57
C VAL A 208 3.59 9.40 1.50
N SER A 209 3.82 8.88 0.30
CA SER A 209 4.03 7.45 0.07
C SER A 209 5.50 7.02 0.07
N ALA A 210 6.45 7.97 0.02
CA ALA A 210 7.88 7.69 0.01
C ALA A 210 8.63 8.44 1.12
N ASN A 211 8.64 9.77 1.10
CA ASN A 211 9.49 10.57 1.99
C ASN A 211 9.16 10.40 3.48
N THR A 212 7.90 10.09 3.82
CA THR A 212 7.52 9.70 5.18
C THR A 212 8.32 8.52 5.73
N PHE A 213 8.75 7.57 4.87
CA PHE A 213 9.61 6.46 5.28
C PHE A 213 11.03 6.93 5.60
N ARG A 214 11.55 7.87 4.81
CA ARG A 214 12.84 8.54 5.09
C ARG A 214 12.78 9.29 6.42
N HIS A 215 11.75 10.09 6.64
CA HIS A 215 11.57 10.83 7.90
C HIS A 215 11.40 9.92 9.11
N LEU A 216 10.76 8.76 8.96
CA LEU A 216 10.74 7.72 10.00
C LEU A 216 12.14 7.21 10.33
N ILE A 217 12.93 6.83 9.32
CA ILE A 217 14.29 6.30 9.49
C ILE A 217 15.21 7.34 10.14
N GLU A 218 15.16 8.58 9.66
CA GLU A 218 15.97 9.69 10.17
C GLU A 218 15.52 10.13 11.57
N GLY A 219 14.21 10.30 11.78
CA GLY A 219 13.65 10.75 13.05
C GLY A 219 13.84 9.74 14.19
N SER A 220 13.89 8.45 13.88
CA SER A 220 14.14 7.38 14.86
C SER A 220 15.63 7.07 15.07
N ALA A 221 16.56 7.84 14.50
CA ALA A 221 17.99 7.54 14.55
C ALA A 221 18.56 7.45 15.98
N ALA A 222 18.11 8.30 16.90
CA ALA A 222 18.55 8.26 18.30
C ALA A 222 18.08 6.99 19.02
N ILE A 223 16.79 6.62 18.87
CA ILE A 223 16.23 5.36 19.38
C ILE A 223 17.05 4.18 18.83
N ARG A 224 17.24 4.14 17.50
CA ARG A 224 18.00 3.07 16.84
C ARG A 224 19.39 2.90 17.42
N ALA A 225 20.15 4.00 17.53
CA ALA A 225 21.51 3.97 18.06
C ALA A 225 21.55 3.47 19.52
N ARG A 226 20.61 3.89 20.37
CA ARG A 226 20.53 3.43 21.76
C ARG A 226 20.20 1.94 21.86
N ILE A 227 19.21 1.49 21.08
CA ILE A 227 18.76 0.10 21.09
C ILE A 227 19.86 -0.83 20.59
N GLU A 228 20.53 -0.50 19.49
CA GLU A 228 21.64 -1.28 18.96
C GLU A 228 22.82 -1.32 19.95
N LYS A 229 23.14 -0.20 20.61
CA LYS A 229 24.19 -0.14 21.64
C LYS A 229 23.89 -1.00 22.86
N SER A 230 22.61 -1.20 23.19
CA SER A 230 22.16 -2.03 24.31
C SER A 230 21.90 -3.50 23.92
N GLY A 231 22.23 -3.89 22.69
CA GLY A 231 22.13 -5.27 22.21
C GLY A 231 20.78 -5.64 21.59
N GLY A 232 19.84 -4.69 21.50
CA GLY A 232 18.60 -4.87 20.75
C GLY A 232 18.79 -4.69 19.24
N GLN A 233 17.77 -5.02 18.46
CA GLN A 233 17.76 -4.92 17.00
C GLN A 233 16.63 -4.01 16.54
N VAL A 234 16.90 -3.14 15.58
CA VAL A 234 15.88 -2.25 14.97
C VAL A 234 15.64 -2.63 13.53
N ARG A 235 14.36 -2.59 13.12
CA ARG A 235 13.87 -3.04 11.82
C ARG A 235 12.82 -2.06 11.29
N TYR A 236 12.88 -1.79 9.99
CA TYR A 236 11.91 -0.94 9.30
C TYR A 236 11.30 -1.72 8.15
N SER A 237 9.98 -1.87 8.13
CA SER A 237 9.26 -2.44 6.99
C SER A 237 8.34 -1.40 6.38
N ALA A 238 8.19 -1.39 5.06
CA ALA A 238 7.18 -0.60 4.36
C ALA A 238 6.43 -1.45 3.33
N TYR A 239 5.18 -1.08 3.04
CA TYR A 239 4.37 -1.72 2.01
C TYR A 239 4.57 -1.05 0.65
N GLY A 240 5.14 -1.82 -0.28
CA GLY A 240 5.30 -1.45 -1.68
C GLY A 240 4.23 -2.08 -2.57
N TYR A 241 4.14 -1.57 -3.79
CA TYR A 241 3.47 -2.23 -4.91
C TYR A 241 4.24 -1.87 -6.17
N HIS A 242 4.73 -2.89 -6.88
CA HIS A 242 5.54 -2.74 -8.07
C HIS A 242 5.31 -3.95 -8.98
N GLY A 243 4.03 -4.22 -9.25
CA GLY A 243 3.54 -5.44 -9.89
C GLY A 243 3.79 -6.70 -9.06
N THR A 244 3.33 -7.84 -9.56
CA THR A 244 3.36 -9.11 -8.82
C THR A 244 3.49 -10.29 -9.78
N GLY A 245 4.30 -11.28 -9.38
CA GLY A 245 4.41 -12.58 -10.04
C GLY A 245 3.18 -13.44 -9.75
N ILE A 246 2.41 -13.76 -10.79
CA ILE A 246 1.22 -14.61 -10.73
C ILE A 246 1.34 -15.76 -11.73
N LEU A 247 0.52 -16.80 -11.59
CA LEU A 247 0.48 -17.87 -12.61
C LEU A 247 -0.17 -17.37 -13.90
N ILE A 248 0.63 -17.32 -14.97
CA ILE A 248 0.18 -17.11 -16.35
C ILE A 248 0.64 -18.33 -17.16
N GLY A 249 -0.31 -19.17 -17.56
CA GLY A 249 0.00 -20.56 -17.92
C GLY A 249 0.42 -21.34 -16.67
N ASP A 250 1.53 -22.06 -16.75
CA ASP A 250 2.09 -22.85 -15.64
C ASP A 250 3.29 -22.18 -14.94
N GLU A 251 3.64 -20.96 -15.35
CA GLU A 251 4.79 -20.20 -14.87
C GLU A 251 4.37 -18.96 -14.07
N TYR A 252 5.12 -18.66 -13.00
CA TYR A 252 4.99 -17.40 -12.28
C TYR A 252 5.63 -16.28 -13.09
N ARG A 253 4.81 -15.39 -13.63
CA ARG A 253 5.24 -14.28 -14.47
C ARG A 253 4.81 -12.97 -13.85
N TRP A 254 5.71 -11.98 -13.88
CA TRP A 254 5.43 -10.64 -13.41
C TRP A 254 4.38 -9.97 -14.31
N GLN A 255 3.44 -9.29 -13.67
CA GLN A 255 2.44 -8.43 -14.29
C GLN A 255 2.11 -7.27 -13.35
N THR A 256 1.22 -6.37 -13.78
CA THR A 256 0.74 -5.25 -12.95
C THR A 256 -0.68 -4.85 -13.32
N TYR A 257 -1.37 -4.20 -12.38
CA TYR A 257 -2.49 -3.31 -12.69
C TYR A 257 -1.98 -2.05 -13.40
N THR A 258 -2.73 -1.60 -14.42
CA THR A 258 -2.40 -0.40 -15.20
C THR A 258 -3.61 0.53 -15.32
N ASN A 259 -3.47 1.85 -15.08
CA ASN A 259 -2.27 2.57 -14.63
C ASN A 259 -2.24 2.72 -13.10
N TYR A 260 -1.08 2.46 -12.49
CA TYR A 260 -0.83 2.70 -11.08
C TYR A 260 -0.08 4.03 -10.87
N THR A 261 -0.82 5.14 -10.72
CA THR A 261 -0.28 6.50 -10.61
C THR A 261 0.69 6.71 -9.44
N GLN A 262 0.52 5.96 -8.35
CA GLN A 262 1.43 5.94 -7.19
C GLN A 262 2.79 5.29 -7.48
N GLY A 263 2.98 4.70 -8.68
CA GLY A 263 4.15 3.88 -8.97
C GLY A 263 5.48 4.63 -8.87
N TYR A 264 5.52 5.89 -9.29
CA TYR A 264 6.73 6.72 -9.14
C TYR A 264 7.14 6.88 -7.66
N ALA A 265 6.17 7.15 -6.78
CA ALA A 265 6.43 7.27 -5.35
C ALA A 265 6.82 5.90 -4.74
N LYS A 266 6.28 4.79 -5.23
CA LYS A 266 6.69 3.45 -4.77
C LYS A 266 8.12 3.09 -5.19
N MET A 267 8.57 3.43 -6.39
CA MET A 267 9.98 3.30 -6.75
C MET A 267 10.89 4.21 -5.91
N LYS A 268 10.42 5.41 -5.55
CA LYS A 268 11.15 6.28 -4.62
C LYS A 268 11.23 5.70 -3.21
N LEU A 269 10.16 5.06 -2.74
CA LEU A 269 10.13 4.33 -1.47
C LEU A 269 11.17 3.19 -1.46
N GLU A 270 11.28 2.44 -2.56
CA GLU A 270 12.31 1.41 -2.75
C GLU A 270 13.72 2.00 -2.68
N ALA A 271 13.99 3.10 -3.40
CA ALA A 271 15.29 3.77 -3.38
C ALA A 271 15.68 4.24 -1.96
N ILE A 272 14.73 4.75 -1.16
CA ILE A 272 14.95 5.11 0.24
C ILE A 272 15.41 3.89 1.06
N ALA A 273 14.78 2.72 0.85
CA ALA A 273 15.17 1.50 1.54
C ALA A 273 16.55 1.01 1.10
N GLU A 274 16.85 1.06 -0.20
CA GLU A 274 18.18 0.72 -0.75
C GLU A 274 19.29 1.60 -0.14
N GLU A 275 19.08 2.91 -0.07
CA GLU A 275 20.01 3.87 0.55
C GLU A 275 20.24 3.57 2.05
N ALA A 276 19.16 3.32 2.79
CA ALA A 276 19.21 3.00 4.21
C ALA A 276 19.95 1.67 4.45
N TYR A 277 19.65 0.65 3.65
CA TYR A 277 20.27 -0.67 3.73
C TYR A 277 21.77 -0.62 3.39
N ALA A 278 22.16 0.14 2.37
CA ALA A 278 23.57 0.40 2.04
C ALA A 278 24.33 1.10 3.19
N SER A 279 23.61 1.86 4.02
CA SER A 279 24.14 2.51 5.22
C SER A 279 24.09 1.64 6.48
N GLY A 280 23.75 0.36 6.36
CA GLY A 280 23.68 -0.61 7.47
C GLY A 280 22.34 -0.62 8.22
N ILE A 281 21.37 0.20 7.84
CA ILE A 281 20.05 0.25 8.47
C ILE A 281 19.15 -0.83 7.87
N LYS A 282 18.58 -1.70 8.70
CA LYS A 282 17.70 -2.79 8.25
C LYS A 282 16.30 -2.30 7.87
N ALA A 283 16.20 -1.66 6.71
CA ALA A 283 14.97 -1.19 6.10
C ALA A 283 14.62 -1.99 4.85
N THR A 284 13.40 -2.51 4.78
CA THR A 284 12.93 -3.34 3.66
C THR A 284 11.53 -2.92 3.20
N VAL A 285 11.38 -2.71 1.89
CA VAL A 285 10.09 -2.54 1.22
C VAL A 285 9.62 -3.90 0.73
N PHE A 286 8.38 -4.25 1.07
CA PHE A 286 7.74 -5.47 0.61
C PHE A 286 6.71 -5.13 -0.45
N ASN A 287 7.04 -5.43 -1.71
CA ASN A 287 6.11 -5.35 -2.82
C ASN A 287 5.10 -6.49 -2.70
N CYS A 288 3.89 -6.15 -2.28
CA CYS A 288 2.81 -7.09 -1.99
C CYS A 288 1.86 -7.24 -3.19
N PRO A 289 1.10 -8.35 -3.27
CA PRO A 289 0.11 -8.58 -4.32
C PRO A 289 -0.97 -7.51 -4.43
N GLU A 290 -1.68 -7.52 -5.54
CA GLU A 290 -2.94 -6.80 -5.65
C GLU A 290 -3.99 -7.41 -4.71
N ILE A 291 -4.63 -6.57 -3.91
CA ILE A 291 -5.78 -6.94 -3.08
C ILE A 291 -6.84 -5.83 -3.12
N ARG A 292 -8.07 -6.18 -2.72
CA ARG A 292 -9.13 -5.22 -2.50
C ARG A 292 -9.08 -4.70 -1.06
N THR A 293 -8.97 -3.39 -0.93
CA THR A 293 -8.95 -2.61 0.31
C THR A 293 -9.73 -1.33 0.09
N ASN A 294 -10.02 -0.59 1.17
CA ASN A 294 -10.63 0.74 1.08
C ASN A 294 -9.83 1.69 0.14
N SER A 295 -8.50 1.56 0.09
CA SER A 295 -7.64 2.37 -0.79
C SER A 295 -7.60 1.92 -2.25
N SER A 296 -7.93 0.65 -2.54
CA SER A 296 -7.86 0.10 -3.89
C SER A 296 -9.21 -0.04 -4.60
N ASP A 297 -10.34 0.10 -3.90
CA ASP A 297 -11.68 -0.03 -4.48
C ASP A 297 -12.04 1.00 -5.59
N VAL A 298 -11.24 2.07 -5.73
CA VAL A 298 -11.39 3.01 -6.85
C VAL A 298 -10.87 2.43 -8.18
N PHE A 299 -9.96 1.45 -8.12
CA PHE A 299 -9.29 0.85 -9.26
C PHE A 299 -10.06 -0.36 -9.79
N ALA A 300 -10.88 -0.16 -10.82
CA ALA A 300 -11.65 -1.25 -11.41
C ALA A 300 -10.69 -2.27 -12.07
N GLY A 301 -10.82 -3.55 -11.71
CA GLY A 301 -10.00 -4.63 -12.25
C GLY A 301 -8.67 -4.86 -11.52
N ILE A 302 -8.40 -4.13 -10.43
CA ILE A 302 -7.22 -4.41 -9.58
C ILE A 302 -7.28 -5.80 -8.95
N GLU A 303 -8.46 -6.39 -8.84
CA GLU A 303 -8.67 -7.73 -8.28
C GLU A 303 -8.41 -8.87 -9.28
N LEU A 304 -8.30 -8.59 -10.59
CA LEU A 304 -8.12 -9.62 -11.61
C LEU A 304 -6.83 -10.45 -11.40
N PRO A 305 -5.67 -9.83 -11.09
CA PRO A 305 -4.43 -10.57 -10.85
C PRO A 305 -4.46 -11.44 -9.59
N LEU A 306 -5.38 -11.20 -8.66
CA LEU A 306 -5.50 -11.97 -7.42
C LEU A 306 -6.09 -13.37 -7.66
N LEU A 307 -7.00 -13.52 -8.62
CA LEU A 307 -7.75 -14.76 -8.84
C LEU A 307 -6.85 -15.99 -9.18
N PRO A 308 -5.77 -15.85 -9.98
CA PRO A 308 -4.78 -16.92 -10.18
C PRO A 308 -4.10 -17.46 -8.90
N LEU A 309 -4.24 -16.81 -7.75
CA LEU A 309 -3.80 -17.38 -6.46
C LEU A 309 -4.46 -18.75 -6.20
N LEU A 310 -5.68 -18.98 -6.66
CA LEU A 310 -6.35 -20.29 -6.55
C LEU A 310 -5.58 -21.41 -7.26
N LYS A 311 -4.98 -21.11 -8.42
CA LYS A 311 -4.08 -22.06 -9.11
C LYS A 311 -2.78 -22.22 -8.34
N ALA A 312 -2.23 -21.14 -7.79
CA ALA A 312 -0.99 -21.19 -7.02
C ALA A 312 -1.14 -22.05 -5.75
N LEU A 313 -2.29 -21.98 -5.06
CA LEU A 313 -2.61 -22.84 -3.91
C LEU A 313 -2.63 -24.33 -4.28
N LYS A 314 -3.06 -24.69 -5.50
CA LYS A 314 -3.00 -26.07 -6.00
C LYS A 314 -1.60 -26.48 -6.48
N LYS A 315 -0.79 -25.54 -6.95
CA LYS A 315 0.58 -25.79 -7.42
C LYS A 315 1.55 -25.98 -6.24
N GLU A 316 1.46 -25.13 -5.23
CA GLU A 316 2.46 -25.04 -4.16
C GLU A 316 2.09 -25.90 -2.95
N ASN A 317 2.43 -27.19 -3.01
CA ASN A 317 2.13 -28.19 -1.98
C ASN A 317 0.61 -28.33 -1.71
N PRO A 318 -0.14 -28.86 -2.69
CA PRO A 318 -1.59 -28.99 -2.59
C PRO A 318 -2.00 -29.86 -1.40
N GLY A 319 -3.10 -29.50 -0.75
CA GLY A 319 -3.66 -30.26 0.37
C GLY A 319 -5.09 -29.86 0.69
N ALA A 320 -5.63 -30.40 1.78
CA ALA A 320 -7.03 -30.21 2.18
C ALA A 320 -7.42 -28.73 2.33
N ARG A 321 -6.48 -27.86 2.74
CA ARG A 321 -6.73 -26.42 2.84
C ARG A 321 -6.95 -25.78 1.47
N ALA A 322 -6.10 -26.08 0.48
CA ALA A 322 -6.25 -25.57 -0.89
C ALA A 322 -7.58 -26.01 -1.51
N GLU A 323 -7.97 -27.27 -1.32
CA GLU A 323 -9.27 -27.78 -1.79
C GLU A 323 -10.45 -27.12 -1.07
N LYS A 324 -10.33 -26.86 0.23
CA LYS A 324 -11.36 -26.13 0.97
C LYS A 324 -11.52 -24.70 0.45
N ILE A 325 -10.41 -23.97 0.27
CA ILE A 325 -10.44 -22.60 -0.27
C ILE A 325 -11.09 -22.59 -1.66
N TRP A 326 -10.74 -23.56 -2.51
CA TRP A 326 -11.37 -23.71 -3.82
C TRP A 326 -12.88 -23.90 -3.70
N ALA A 327 -13.33 -24.82 -2.86
CA ALA A 327 -14.75 -25.09 -2.64
C ALA A 327 -15.50 -23.87 -2.04
N ASP A 328 -14.88 -23.16 -1.10
CA ASP A 328 -15.42 -21.93 -0.52
C ASP A 328 -15.60 -20.85 -1.60
N CYS A 329 -14.64 -20.70 -2.52
CA CYS A 329 -14.74 -19.79 -3.67
C CYS A 329 -15.83 -20.21 -4.67
N GLU A 330 -15.91 -21.49 -5.00
CA GLU A 330 -16.94 -22.05 -5.87
C GLU A 330 -18.35 -21.78 -5.31
N ALA A 331 -18.51 -21.87 -3.99
CA ALA A 331 -19.78 -21.63 -3.30
C ALA A 331 -20.28 -20.17 -3.40
N LEU A 332 -19.43 -19.21 -3.77
CA LEU A 332 -19.79 -17.81 -4.01
C LEU A 332 -20.41 -17.57 -5.39
N LEU A 333 -20.30 -18.53 -6.32
CA LEU A 333 -20.71 -18.36 -7.71
C LEU A 333 -22.15 -18.80 -7.98
N VAL A 334 -22.83 -18.14 -8.91
CA VAL A 334 -24.20 -18.51 -9.33
C VAL A 334 -24.26 -19.94 -9.89
N GLU A 335 -25.45 -20.53 -9.89
CA GLU A 335 -25.64 -21.86 -10.49
C GLU A 335 -25.20 -21.86 -11.96
N GLY A 336 -24.37 -22.85 -12.34
CA GLY A 336 -23.83 -23.00 -13.69
C GLY A 336 -22.51 -22.27 -13.96
N ALA A 337 -22.02 -21.43 -13.03
CA ALA A 337 -20.69 -20.83 -13.12
C ALA A 337 -19.70 -21.57 -12.21
N THR A 338 -18.46 -21.77 -12.68
CA THR A 338 -17.41 -22.43 -11.90
C THR A 338 -16.17 -21.57 -11.68
N VAL A 339 -15.33 -21.92 -10.70
CA VAL A 339 -14.03 -21.26 -10.52
C VAL A 339 -13.14 -21.43 -11.75
N ASN A 340 -13.26 -22.57 -12.46
CA ASN A 340 -12.53 -22.78 -13.71
C ASN A 340 -12.96 -21.78 -14.79
N ASP A 341 -14.25 -21.46 -14.92
CA ASP A 341 -14.74 -20.46 -15.87
C ASP A 341 -14.17 -19.07 -15.54
N VAL A 342 -14.14 -18.70 -14.25
CA VAL A 342 -13.53 -17.46 -13.76
C VAL A 342 -12.05 -17.41 -14.14
N LEU A 343 -11.31 -18.50 -13.87
CA LEU A 343 -9.88 -18.58 -14.16
C LEU A 343 -9.58 -18.63 -15.65
N GLN A 344 -10.49 -19.14 -16.49
CA GLN A 344 -10.35 -19.11 -17.94
C GLN A 344 -10.47 -17.67 -18.46
N LYS A 345 -11.45 -16.89 -17.97
CA LYS A 345 -11.55 -15.46 -18.30
C LYS A 345 -10.28 -14.69 -17.95
N ILE A 346 -9.65 -15.01 -16.81
CA ILE A 346 -8.37 -14.40 -16.43
C ILE A 346 -7.24 -14.88 -17.34
N ALA A 347 -7.18 -16.16 -17.69
CA ALA A 347 -6.18 -16.66 -18.62
C ALA A 347 -6.27 -15.96 -19.99
N ASP A 348 -7.49 -15.81 -20.52
CA ASP A 348 -7.74 -15.13 -21.80
C ASP A 348 -7.37 -13.64 -21.73
N PHE A 349 -7.71 -12.97 -20.62
CA PHE A 349 -7.31 -11.59 -20.35
C PHE A 349 -5.79 -11.42 -20.35
N GLN A 350 -5.08 -12.26 -19.59
CA GLN A 350 -3.62 -12.20 -19.45
C GLN A 350 -2.90 -12.59 -20.76
N ALA A 351 -3.51 -13.42 -21.58
CA ALA A 351 -2.97 -13.83 -22.88
C ALA A 351 -3.32 -12.87 -24.02
N SER A 352 -4.12 -11.83 -23.78
CA SER A 352 -4.54 -10.92 -24.85
C SER A 352 -3.38 -10.06 -25.37
N ASP A 353 -3.33 -9.86 -26.68
CA ASP A 353 -2.37 -8.95 -27.34
C ASP A 353 -2.46 -7.50 -26.82
N VAL A 354 -3.60 -7.15 -26.19
CA VAL A 354 -3.82 -5.85 -25.57
C VAL A 354 -3.12 -5.75 -24.21
N MET A 355 -3.09 -6.80 -23.40
CA MET A 355 -2.45 -6.78 -22.08
C MET A 355 -0.96 -7.05 -22.12
N ILE A 356 -0.49 -7.94 -23.01
CA ILE A 356 0.92 -8.36 -23.08
C ILE A 356 1.91 -7.17 -23.08
N PRO A 357 1.67 -6.06 -23.82
CA PRO A 357 2.58 -4.91 -23.81
C PRO A 357 2.72 -4.22 -22.43
N PHE A 358 1.77 -4.43 -21.52
CA PHE A 358 1.80 -3.84 -20.17
C PHE A 358 2.60 -4.66 -19.16
N TYR A 359 3.13 -5.83 -19.55
CA TYR A 359 4.05 -6.62 -18.72
C TYR A 359 5.51 -6.21 -18.93
N ASP A 360 5.74 -4.91 -19.09
CA ASP A 360 7.07 -4.31 -19.22
C ASP A 360 7.50 -3.68 -17.90
N PHE A 361 8.34 -4.41 -17.16
CA PHE A 361 8.85 -3.97 -15.86
C PHE A 361 9.63 -2.66 -15.94
N ASN A 362 10.45 -2.47 -16.97
CA ASN A 362 11.35 -1.32 -17.05
C ASN A 362 10.63 -0.01 -17.42
N ASN A 363 9.43 -0.11 -17.99
CA ASN A 363 8.59 1.03 -18.34
C ASN A 363 7.43 1.24 -17.35
N TRP A 364 7.43 0.56 -16.21
CA TRP A 364 6.43 0.72 -15.18
C TRP A 364 6.59 2.05 -14.41
N PRO A 365 5.50 2.74 -14.02
CA PRO A 365 4.11 2.48 -14.40
C PRO A 365 3.77 3.06 -15.79
N MET A 366 3.13 2.25 -16.64
CA MET A 366 2.75 2.67 -18.00
C MET A 366 1.41 3.42 -18.02
N PRO A 367 1.19 4.39 -18.92
CA PRO A 367 -0.12 5.02 -19.08
C PRO A 367 -1.17 4.01 -19.55
N ASN A 368 -2.43 4.15 -19.09
CA ASN A 368 -3.52 3.30 -19.60
C ASN A 368 -3.87 3.66 -21.05
N SER A 369 -4.48 2.70 -21.75
CA SER A 369 -5.03 2.87 -23.10
C SER A 369 -6.50 2.50 -23.13
N GLN A 370 -7.20 2.91 -24.19
CA GLN A 370 -8.62 2.56 -24.40
C GLN A 370 -8.83 1.05 -24.39
N GLY A 371 -8.06 0.33 -25.22
CA GLY A 371 -8.17 -1.12 -25.33
C GLY A 371 -7.94 -1.83 -24.00
N GLN A 372 -6.89 -1.43 -23.27
CA GLN A 372 -6.59 -1.98 -21.95
C GLN A 372 -7.70 -1.69 -20.93
N SER A 373 -8.24 -0.47 -20.92
CA SER A 373 -9.35 -0.10 -20.03
C SER A 373 -10.61 -0.91 -20.35
N ASP A 374 -10.92 -1.10 -21.62
CA ASP A 374 -12.10 -1.85 -22.06
C ASP A 374 -12.08 -3.30 -21.61
N ILE A 375 -10.96 -4.00 -21.82
CA ILE A 375 -10.85 -5.41 -21.43
C ILE A 375 -10.69 -5.58 -19.91
N THR A 376 -10.01 -4.67 -19.22
CA THR A 376 -9.83 -4.74 -17.75
C THR A 376 -11.19 -4.55 -17.05
N ILE A 377 -11.89 -3.47 -17.39
CA ILE A 377 -13.20 -3.16 -16.79
C ILE A 377 -14.26 -4.16 -17.26
N GLY A 378 -14.23 -4.60 -18.51
CA GLY A 378 -15.11 -5.63 -19.05
C GLY A 378 -14.98 -6.95 -18.31
N THR A 379 -13.75 -7.48 -18.21
CA THR A 379 -13.47 -8.74 -17.52
C THR A 379 -13.86 -8.68 -16.05
N SER A 380 -13.54 -7.58 -15.36
CA SER A 380 -13.96 -7.35 -13.97
C SER A 380 -15.47 -7.40 -13.79
N GLN A 381 -16.23 -6.74 -14.67
CA GLN A 381 -17.69 -6.76 -14.64
C GLN A 381 -18.27 -8.14 -14.94
N GLU A 382 -17.73 -8.85 -15.93
CA GLU A 382 -18.17 -10.20 -16.27
C GLU A 382 -17.96 -11.18 -15.12
N ILE A 383 -16.79 -11.14 -14.47
CA ILE A 383 -16.49 -11.99 -13.31
C ILE A 383 -17.37 -11.61 -12.12
N ALA A 384 -17.60 -10.31 -11.87
CA ALA A 384 -18.50 -9.88 -10.81
C ALA A 384 -19.93 -10.43 -11.02
N GLN A 385 -20.43 -10.50 -12.25
CA GLN A 385 -21.74 -11.06 -12.59
C GLN A 385 -21.84 -12.58 -12.40
N MET A 386 -20.72 -13.29 -12.25
CA MET A 386 -20.69 -14.72 -11.95
C MET A 386 -20.96 -15.01 -10.46
N HIS A 387 -21.04 -13.99 -9.60
CA HIS A 387 -21.24 -14.15 -8.16
C HIS A 387 -22.72 -14.06 -7.76
N LYS A 388 -23.09 -14.80 -6.70
CA LYS A 388 -24.45 -14.76 -6.11
C LYS A 388 -24.77 -13.41 -5.48
N ASP A 389 -23.76 -12.76 -4.89
CA ASP A 389 -23.87 -11.47 -4.21
C ASP A 389 -22.67 -10.59 -4.60
N GLY A 390 -22.96 -9.40 -5.13
CA GLY A 390 -21.93 -8.41 -5.49
C GLY A 390 -21.16 -7.82 -4.29
N LYS A 391 -21.55 -8.17 -3.06
CA LYS A 391 -20.87 -7.80 -1.81
C LYS A 391 -20.02 -8.93 -1.22
N ALA A 392 -20.03 -10.12 -1.84
CA ALA A 392 -19.28 -11.28 -1.40
C ALA A 392 -18.57 -11.91 -2.61
N LEU A 393 -17.42 -11.33 -2.97
CA LEU A 393 -16.64 -11.77 -4.12
C LEU A 393 -15.53 -12.74 -3.72
N ILE A 394 -15.10 -13.60 -4.65
CA ILE A 394 -13.90 -14.43 -4.49
C ILE A 394 -12.69 -13.56 -4.12
N SER A 395 -12.56 -12.38 -4.74
CA SER A 395 -11.46 -11.45 -4.46
C SER A 395 -11.48 -10.92 -3.03
N ASP A 396 -12.64 -10.77 -2.40
CA ASP A 396 -12.75 -10.33 -1.00
C ASP A 396 -12.19 -11.43 -0.07
N TYR A 397 -12.56 -12.68 -0.33
CA TYR A 397 -12.07 -13.82 0.44
C TYR A 397 -10.56 -14.03 0.25
N LEU A 398 -10.08 -14.01 -0.99
CA LEU A 398 -8.65 -14.14 -1.27
C LEU A 398 -7.83 -12.99 -0.68
N SER A 399 -8.36 -11.76 -0.67
CA SER A 399 -7.66 -10.61 -0.08
C SER A 399 -7.38 -10.82 1.41
N VAL A 400 -8.33 -11.41 2.16
CA VAL A 400 -8.11 -11.77 3.57
C VAL A 400 -6.95 -12.75 3.73
N LEU A 401 -6.91 -13.80 2.91
CA LEU A 401 -5.84 -14.80 2.95
C LEU A 401 -4.47 -14.20 2.60
N VAL A 402 -4.41 -13.31 1.60
CA VAL A 402 -3.17 -12.61 1.24
C VAL A 402 -2.69 -11.71 2.37
N VAL A 403 -3.59 -10.97 3.03
CA VAL A 403 -3.24 -10.11 4.17
C VAL A 403 -2.64 -10.94 5.32
N GLU A 404 -3.27 -12.06 5.68
CA GLU A 404 -2.76 -12.96 6.73
C GLU A 404 -1.38 -13.54 6.37
N ALA A 405 -1.23 -14.03 5.14
CA ALA A 405 0.00 -14.65 4.67
C ALA A 405 1.15 -13.65 4.54
N THR A 406 0.92 -12.50 3.93
CA THR A 406 1.94 -11.43 3.81
C THR A 406 2.37 -10.91 5.17
N GLY A 407 1.44 -10.78 6.13
CA GLY A 407 1.78 -10.45 7.51
C GLY A 407 2.79 -11.42 8.13
N ALA A 408 2.57 -12.74 7.97
CA ALA A 408 3.50 -13.76 8.46
C ALA A 408 4.85 -13.76 7.75
N LEU A 409 4.84 -13.60 6.41
CA LEU A 409 6.06 -13.52 5.60
C LEU A 409 6.92 -12.32 6.00
N ILE A 410 6.32 -11.14 6.08
CA ILE A 410 7.02 -9.90 6.47
C ILE A 410 7.57 -10.04 7.89
N PHE A 411 6.76 -10.50 8.85
CA PHE A 411 7.19 -10.63 10.24
C PHE A 411 8.37 -11.60 10.40
N GLY A 412 8.34 -12.73 9.68
CA GLY A 412 9.46 -13.66 9.65
C GLY A 412 10.71 -13.06 8.97
N GLU A 413 10.54 -12.44 7.80
CA GLU A 413 11.68 -11.92 7.01
C GLU A 413 12.41 -10.81 7.74
N MET A 414 11.69 -9.96 8.49
CA MET A 414 12.30 -8.86 9.24
C MET A 414 13.26 -9.33 10.35
N ALA A 415 13.24 -10.61 10.73
CA ALA A 415 14.22 -11.13 11.66
C ALA A 415 15.65 -11.05 11.09
N ASN A 416 15.81 -11.39 9.81
CA ASN A 416 17.05 -11.29 9.06
C ASN A 416 16.77 -10.98 7.58
N PRO A 417 16.44 -9.71 7.23
CA PRO A 417 15.98 -9.37 5.89
C PRO A 417 17.07 -9.61 4.85
N SER A 418 16.71 -10.29 3.78
CA SER A 418 17.62 -10.71 2.71
C SER A 418 17.93 -9.59 1.70
N ALA A 419 17.06 -8.59 1.56
CA ALA A 419 17.24 -7.44 0.67
C ALA A 419 16.47 -6.19 1.17
N PRO A 420 16.83 -4.99 0.67
CA PRO A 420 16.05 -3.76 0.92
C PRO A 420 14.70 -3.72 0.20
N VAL A 421 14.52 -4.54 -0.84
CA VAL A 421 13.27 -4.58 -1.61
C VAL A 421 12.98 -6.04 -1.97
N LEU A 422 11.79 -6.53 -1.63
CA LEU A 422 11.38 -7.91 -1.81
C LEU A 422 9.95 -8.02 -2.35
N TRP A 423 9.73 -8.89 -3.33
CA TRP A 423 8.41 -9.23 -3.85
C TRP A 423 7.83 -10.44 -3.12
N LEU A 424 6.60 -10.30 -2.64
CA LEU A 424 5.80 -11.39 -2.07
C LEU A 424 4.82 -11.90 -3.13
N ASN A 425 5.35 -12.64 -4.10
CA ASN A 425 4.59 -13.16 -5.23
C ASN A 425 3.60 -14.28 -4.83
N HIS A 426 2.71 -14.66 -5.75
CA HIS A 426 1.67 -15.68 -5.49
C HIS A 426 2.22 -17.05 -5.11
N ASP A 427 3.42 -17.42 -5.56
CA ASP A 427 4.11 -18.65 -5.16
C ASP A 427 4.36 -18.65 -3.65
N MET A 428 5.03 -17.61 -3.14
CA MET A 428 5.38 -17.52 -1.73
C MET A 428 4.14 -17.34 -0.84
N VAL A 429 3.17 -16.55 -1.30
CA VAL A 429 1.90 -16.36 -0.61
C VAL A 429 1.12 -17.68 -0.53
N ALA A 430 1.03 -18.44 -1.62
CA ALA A 430 0.36 -19.74 -1.63
C ALA A 430 1.03 -20.75 -0.69
N ARG A 431 2.36 -20.82 -0.71
CA ARG A 431 3.14 -21.66 0.22
C ARG A 431 2.84 -21.33 1.68
N GLN A 432 2.79 -20.05 2.02
CA GLN A 432 2.47 -19.61 3.38
C GLN A 432 1.03 -19.92 3.78
N ILE A 433 0.06 -19.72 2.89
CA ILE A 433 -1.35 -20.08 3.12
C ILE A 433 -1.46 -21.59 3.37
N ASN A 434 -0.85 -22.42 2.52
CA ASN A 434 -0.92 -23.87 2.69
C ASN A 434 -0.24 -24.38 3.98
N LYS A 435 0.78 -23.66 4.48
CA LYS A 435 1.48 -24.02 5.73
C LYS A 435 0.69 -23.74 7.00
N ALA A 436 -0.14 -22.70 7.03
CA ALA A 436 -0.78 -22.21 8.26
C ALA A 436 -1.98 -23.09 8.73
N ALA A 437 -1.77 -24.39 8.94
CA ALA A 437 -2.79 -25.32 9.44
C ALA A 437 -3.06 -25.16 10.94
#